data_AF-A0A6L4Y976-F1
#
_entry.id   AF-A0A6L4Y976-F1
#
_cell.length_a   1.000
_cell.length_b   1.000
_cell.length_c   1.000
_cell.angle_alpha   90.00
_cell.angle_beta   90.00
_cell.angle_gamma   90.00
#
_symmetry.space_group_name_H-M   'P 1'
#
loop_
_entity.id
_entity.type
_entity.pdbx_description
1 polymer ?
#
loop_
_entity_poly.entity_id
_entity_poly.type
_entity_poly.pdbx_seq_one_letter_code
_entity_poly.pdbx_strand_id
1 'polypeptide(L)' 'MTKKTENKNCSVVDKTLVAMFLKMSPEERLRANDNASRAILELRNAYKQQKFNRRRPKLNT' A
#
# COMPACT_ATOMS: atom_id res chain seq x y z
N MET A 1 34.31 -13.69 -17.15
CA MET A 1 32.95 -13.53 -17.70
C MET A 1 32.08 -12.83 -16.67
N THR A 2 32.15 -11.49 -16.64
CA THR A 2 31.37 -10.64 -15.74
C THR A 2 29.93 -10.57 -16.27
N LYS A 3 29.02 -11.28 -15.59
CA LYS A 3 27.58 -11.17 -15.86
C LYS A 3 27.15 -9.74 -15.54
N LYS A 4 26.94 -8.92 -16.57
CA LYS A 4 26.27 -7.62 -16.44
C LYS A 4 24.86 -7.90 -15.94
N THR A 5 24.60 -7.61 -14.67
CA THR A 5 23.25 -7.50 -14.14
C THR A 5 22.64 -6.28 -14.82
N GLU A 6 21.91 -6.48 -15.91
CA GLU A 6 21.11 -5.43 -16.49
C GLU A 6 20.13 -4.96 -15.41
N ASN A 7 20.34 -3.73 -14.94
CA ASN A 7 19.33 -2.99 -14.19
C ASN A 7 18.14 -2.82 -15.14
N LYS A 8 17.25 -3.81 -15.14
CA LYS A 8 15.89 -3.64 -15.65
C LYS A 8 15.28 -2.58 -14.77
N ASN A 9 15.29 -1.35 -15.26
CA ASN A 9 14.53 -0.22 -14.74
C ASN A 9 13.04 -0.58 -14.85
N CYS A 10 12.61 -1.48 -13.98
CA CYS A 10 11.25 -1.93 -13.83
C CYS A 10 10.56 -0.88 -12.96
N SER A 11 10.28 0.30 -13.54
CA SER A 11 9.14 1.07 -13.06
C SER A 11 7.90 0.26 -13.47
N VAL A 12 7.57 -0.75 -12.65
CA VAL A 12 6.37 -1.60 -12.79
C VAL A 12 5.15 -0.77 -12.41
N VAL A 13 4.97 0.36 -13.08
CA VAL A 13 3.74 1.12 -13.01
C VAL A 13 2.73 0.32 -13.82
N ASP A 14 1.73 -0.22 -13.14
CA ASP A 14 0.65 -0.95 -13.79
C ASP A 14 -0.13 0.01 -14.71
N LYS A 15 0.06 -0.17 -16.02
CA LYS A 15 -0.58 0.64 -17.05
C LYS A 15 -2.12 0.52 -17.00
N THR A 16 -2.63 -0.62 -16.56
CA THR A 16 -4.07 -0.87 -16.41
C THR A 16 -4.63 -0.04 -15.27
N LEU A 17 -3.91 0.03 -14.16
CA LEU A 17 -4.26 0.86 -13.01
C LEU A 17 -4.26 2.36 -13.37
N VAL A 18 -3.24 2.81 -14.10
CA VAL A 18 -3.17 4.20 -14.59
C VAL A 18 -4.32 4.50 -15.55
N ALA A 19 -4.61 3.60 -16.49
CA ALA A 19 -5.73 3.77 -17.42
C ALA A 19 -7.08 3.83 -16.69
N MET A 20 -7.29 3.01 -15.65
CA MET A 20 -8.49 3.06 -14.82
C MET A 20 -8.62 4.40 -14.08
N PHE A 21 -7.53 4.88 -13.48
CA PHE A 21 -7.51 6.17 -12.80
C PHE A 21 -7.80 7.34 -13.76
N LEU A 22 -7.25 7.31 -14.97
CA LEU A 22 -7.49 8.34 -15.97
C LEU A 22 -8.93 8.34 -16.51
N LYS A 23 -9.63 7.20 -16.48
CA LYS A 23 -11.05 7.11 -16.86
C LYS A 23 -12.00 7.70 -15.80
N MET A 24 -11.56 7.79 -14.54
CA MET A 24 -12.34 8.42 -13.47
C MET A 24 -12.39 9.95 -13.63
N SER A 25 -13.48 10.57 -13.19
CA SER A 25 -13.58 12.02 -13.06
C SER A 25 -12.59 12.57 -12.01
N PRO A 26 -12.24 13.86 -12.04
CA PRO A 26 -11.41 14.47 -10.99
C PRO A 26 -11.95 14.26 -9.57
N GLU A 27 -13.26 14.37 -9.38
CA GLU A 27 -13.95 14.17 -8.09
C GLU A 27 -13.92 12.71 -7.65
N GLU A 28 -14.06 11.78 -8.60
CA GLU A 28 -13.89 10.34 -8.35
C GLU A 28 -12.46 10.00 -7.94
N ARG A 29 -11.45 10.58 -8.59
CA ARG A 29 -10.04 10.39 -8.22
C ARG A 29 -9.75 10.88 -6.81
N LEU A 30 -10.30 12.04 -6.42
CA LEU A 30 -10.18 12.58 -5.07
C LEU A 30 -10.78 11.61 -4.04
N ARG A 31 -12.03 11.17 -4.26
CA ARG A 31 -12.69 10.20 -3.37
C ARG A 31 -11.94 8.87 -3.29
N ALA A 32 -11.43 8.36 -4.41
CA ALA A 32 -10.65 7.13 -4.44
C ALA A 32 -9.35 7.26 -3.62
N ASN A 33 -8.65 8.39 -3.74
CA ASN A 33 -7.45 8.68 -2.97
C ASN A 33 -7.73 8.83 -1.47
N ASP A 34 -8.81 9.52 -1.10
CA ASP A 34 -9.23 9.66 0.31
C ASP A 34 -9.52 8.29 0.93
N ASN A 35 -10.27 7.44 0.22
CA ASN A 35 -10.57 6.08 0.66
C ASN A 35 -9.30 5.22 0.78
N ALA A 36 -8.41 5.30 -0.20
CA ALA A 36 -7.13 4.57 -0.17
C ALA A 36 -6.26 5.01 1.03
N SER A 37 -6.19 6.31 1.29
CA SER A 37 -5.43 6.85 2.42
C SER A 37 -5.97 6.35 3.76
N ARG A 38 -7.31 6.31 3.92
CA ARG A 38 -7.99 5.78 5.11
C ARG A 38 -7.67 4.31 5.32
N ALA A 39 -7.82 3.49 4.27
CA ALA A 39 -7.53 2.07 4.34
C ALA A 39 -6.06 1.79 4.74
N ILE A 40 -5.10 2.54 4.18
CA ILE A 40 -3.68 2.41 4.55
C ILE A 40 -3.45 2.74 6.02
N LEU A 41 -4.08 3.80 6.53
CA LEU A 41 -3.97 4.19 7.95
C LEU A 41 -4.57 3.13 8.87
N GLU A 42 -5.74 2.59 8.54
CA GLU A 42 -6.39 1.52 9.29
C GLU A 42 -5.53 0.26 9.35
N LEU A 43 -4.99 -0.18 8.20
CA LEU A 43 -4.10 -1.34 8.14
C LEU A 43 -2.82 -1.11 8.96
N ARG A 44 -2.22 0.08 8.89
CA ARG A 44 -1.05 0.43 9.71
C ARG A 44 -1.37 0.39 11.20
N ASN A 45 -2.53 0.92 11.59
CA ASN A 45 -2.96 0.94 12.98
C ASN A 45 -3.23 -0.48 13.48
N ALA A 46 -3.93 -1.31 12.70
CA ALA A 46 -4.17 -2.72 13.02
C ALA A 46 -2.85 -3.50 13.18
N TYR A 47 -1.89 -3.29 12.27
CA TYR A 47 -0.57 -3.90 12.37
C TYR A 47 0.19 -3.46 13.64
N LYS A 48 0.16 -2.17 13.98
CA LYS A 48 0.76 -1.65 15.22
C LYS A 48 0.12 -2.26 16.46
N GLN A 49 -1.22 -2.34 16.50
CA GLN A 49 -1.95 -2.96 17.61
C GLN A 49 -1.61 -4.46 17.73
N GLN A 50 -1.59 -5.19 16.62
CA GLN A 50 -1.18 -6.60 16.61
C GLN A 50 0.24 -6.77 17.16
N LYS A 51 1.18 -5.92 16.75
CA LYS A 51 2.57 -5.96 17.23
C LYS A 51 2.67 -5.63 18.73
N PHE A 52 1.88 -4.68 19.23
CA PHE A 52 1.81 -4.36 20.65
C PHE A 52 1.24 -5.53 21.46
N ASN A 53 0.12 -6.11 21.00
CA ASN A 53 -0.53 -7.26 21.64
C ASN A 53 0.33 -8.53 21.62
N ARG A 54 1.22 -8.70 20.63
CA ARG A 54 2.21 -9.80 20.60
C ARG A 54 3.40 -9.57 21.53
N ARG A 55 3.72 -8.31 21.87
CA ARG A 55 4.85 -7.96 22.75
C ARG A 55 4.51 -7.97 24.23
N ARG A 56 3.23 -7.81 24.59
CA ARG A 56 2.77 -8.08 25.96
C ARG A 56 2.34 -9.55 26.05
N PRO A 57 2.82 -10.32 27.04
CA PRO A 57 2.13 -11.55 27.42
C PRO A 57 0.68 -11.16 27.76
N LYS A 58 -0.30 -12.01 27.42
CA LYS A 58 -1.63 -11.89 28.03
C LYS A 58 -1.40 -11.93 29.54
N LEU A 59 -1.51 -10.78 30.20
CA LEU A 59 -1.65 -10.73 31.64
C LEU A 59 -3.05 -11.28 31.89
N ASN A 60 -3.07 -12.55 32.27
CA ASN A 60 -4.24 -13.17 32.84
C ASN A 60 -4.45 -12.46 34.18
N THR A 61 -5.52 -11.69 34.29
CA THR A 61 -6.05 -11.21 35.57
C THR A 61 -7.29 -12.04 35.86
#